data_AF-A0AAW7KWY1-F1
#
_entry.id   AF-A0AAW7KWY1-F1
#
_cell.length_a   1.000
_cell.length_b   1.000
_cell.length_c   1.000
_cell.angle_alpha   90.00
_cell.angle_beta   90.00
_cell.angle_gamma   90.00
#
_symmetry.space_group_name_H-M   'P 1'
#
loop_
_entity.id
_entity.type
_entity.pdbx_description
1 polymer ?
#
loop_
_entity_poly.entity_id
_entity_poly.type
_entity_poly.pdbx_seq_one_letter_code
_entity_poly.pdbx_strand_id
1 'polypeptide(L)'
;MTAQLATKRYIQSLPKYLTLCEHNYVRLLKLLPSERNIGSIREVKLGNSEFATKIDGSAKYTMDISIKQLTGMVKGITPLYLTVRMYHDAKVAEIVHHDYHQRIKPSYGYPNPKMHQKDEKYQLNAFLYDWLVACVEHGQATLNWDVNNGLV
;
A
#
# COMPACT_ATOMS: atom_id res chain seq x y z
N MET A 1 32.60 16.68 -27.46
CA MET A 1 32.87 15.41 -26.76
C MET A 1 32.13 15.41 -25.44
N THR A 2 30.92 14.85 -25.39
CA THR A 2 30.16 14.67 -24.15
C THR A 2 30.44 13.27 -23.65
N ALA A 3 31.25 13.15 -22.60
CA ALA A 3 31.46 11.88 -21.91
C ALA A 3 30.11 11.43 -21.31
N GLN A 4 29.52 10.38 -21.88
CA GLN A 4 28.41 9.68 -21.23
C GLN A 4 28.99 9.02 -19.97
N LEU A 5 28.81 9.68 -18.82
CA LEU A 5 29.01 9.06 -17.51
C LEU A 5 28.17 7.79 -17.49
N ALA A 6 28.82 6.62 -17.49
CA ALA A 6 28.16 5.34 -17.35
C ALA A 6 27.43 5.32 -16.01
N THR A 7 26.14 5.68 -16.02
CA THR A 7 25.38 5.74 -14.77
C THR A 7 25.22 4.32 -14.26
N LYS A 8 25.79 4.05 -13.08
CA LYS A 8 25.74 2.74 -12.43
C LYS A 8 24.28 2.26 -12.38
N ARG A 9 24.05 1.04 -12.90
CA ARG A 9 22.74 0.39 -12.89
C ARG A 9 22.33 0.15 -11.45
N TYR A 10 21.12 0.56 -11.09
CA TYR A 10 20.56 0.24 -9.78
C TYR A 10 20.31 -1.27 -9.70
N ILE A 11 20.75 -1.88 -8.61
CA ILE A 11 20.49 -3.29 -8.30
C ILE A 11 19.84 -3.31 -6.94
N GLN A 12 18.60 -3.77 -6.90
CA GLN A 12 17.84 -3.86 -5.66
C GLN A 12 18.42 -4.96 -4.78
N SER A 13 18.62 -4.66 -3.50
CA SER A 13 18.94 -5.69 -2.52
C SER A 13 17.67 -6.47 -2.20
N LEU A 14 17.60 -7.72 -2.69
CA LEU A 14 16.43 -8.58 -2.49
C LEU A 14 16.14 -8.84 -1.01
N PRO A 15 17.11 -9.14 -0.12
CA PRO A 15 16.84 -9.35 1.29
C PRO A 15 16.21 -8.11 1.95
N LYS A 16 16.76 -6.92 1.70
CA LYS A 16 16.21 -5.66 2.23
C LYS A 16 14.78 -5.41 1.76
N TYR A 17 14.51 -5.70 0.48
CA TYR A 17 13.18 -5.54 -0.07
C TYR A 17 12.18 -6.53 0.54
N LEU A 18 12.56 -7.80 0.71
CA LEU A 18 11.69 -8.79 1.32
C LEU A 18 11.36 -8.45 2.78
N THR A 19 12.35 -8.03 3.58
CA THR A 19 12.12 -7.57 4.95
C THR A 19 11.14 -6.40 5.03
N LEU A 20 11.23 -5.46 4.08
CA LEU A 20 10.27 -4.36 3.96
C LEU A 20 8.85 -4.88 3.69
N CYS A 21 8.69 -5.84 2.78
CA CYS A 21 7.39 -6.42 2.46
C CYS A 21 6.83 -7.30 3.60
N GLU A 22 7.67 -7.98 4.38
CA GLU A 22 7.27 -8.70 5.60
C GLU A 22 6.72 -7.74 6.66
N HIS A 23 7.42 -6.62 6.86
CA HIS A 23 6.97 -5.55 7.75
C HIS A 23 5.63 -4.95 7.32
N ASN A 24 5.43 -4.77 6.01
CA ASN A 24 4.16 -4.33 5.46
C ASN A 24 3.05 -5.34 5.75
N TYR A 25 3.31 -6.64 5.55
CA TYR A 25 2.34 -7.70 5.81
C TYR A 25 1.83 -7.67 7.26
N VAL A 26 2.74 -7.70 8.22
CA VAL A 26 2.36 -7.77 9.65
C VAL A 26 1.60 -6.54 10.11
N ARG A 27 1.96 -5.34 9.64
CA ARG A 27 1.23 -4.11 9.97
C ARG A 27 -0.13 -4.05 9.29
N LEU A 28 -0.18 -4.43 8.01
CA LEU A 28 -1.41 -4.41 7.24
C LEU A 28 -2.46 -5.36 7.80
N LEU A 29 -2.05 -6.50 8.37
CA LEU A 29 -2.95 -7.39 9.10
C LEU A 29 -3.77 -6.68 10.18
N LYS A 30 -3.21 -5.64 10.81
CA LYS A 30 -3.85 -4.82 11.84
C LYS A 30 -4.86 -3.81 11.29
N LEU A 31 -4.81 -3.49 10.00
CA LEU A 31 -5.71 -2.54 9.33
C LEU A 31 -6.77 -3.22 8.46
N LEU A 32 -6.69 -4.55 8.30
CA LEU A 32 -7.72 -5.28 7.58
C LEU A 32 -9.05 -5.25 8.36
N PRO A 33 -10.19 -5.33 7.67
CA PRO A 33 -11.50 -5.46 8.32
C PRO A 33 -11.57 -6.72 9.18
N SER A 34 -12.47 -6.69 10.18
CA SER A 34 -12.71 -7.85 11.05
C SER A 34 -13.23 -9.02 10.23
N GLU A 35 -14.17 -8.76 9.33
CA GLU A 35 -14.63 -9.70 8.32
C GLU A 35 -13.62 -9.78 7.16
N ARG A 36 -13.28 -10.99 6.72
CA ARG A 36 -12.31 -11.23 5.65
C ARG A 36 -12.97 -11.61 4.33
N ASN A 37 -14.15 -11.06 4.10
CA ASN A 37 -14.92 -11.27 2.89
C ASN A 37 -14.55 -10.22 1.83
N ILE A 38 -14.72 -10.58 0.56
CA ILE A 38 -14.57 -9.61 -0.53
C ILE A 38 -15.63 -8.52 -0.34
N GLY A 39 -15.21 -7.26 -0.47
CA GLY A 39 -16.06 -6.09 -0.26
C GLY A 39 -16.08 -5.58 1.17
N SER A 40 -15.55 -6.31 2.16
CA SER A 40 -15.42 -5.81 3.53
C SER A 40 -14.49 -4.60 3.56
N ILE A 41 -14.88 -3.58 4.33
CA ILE A 41 -14.18 -2.29 4.45
C ILE A 41 -13.84 -2.05 5.91
N ARG A 42 -12.68 -1.44 6.13
CA ARG A 42 -12.30 -0.85 7.41
C ARG A 42 -11.81 0.55 7.20
N GLU A 43 -12.40 1.47 7.95
CA GLU A 43 -11.99 2.87 7.97
C GLU A 43 -11.00 3.14 9.08
N VAL A 44 -10.05 4.02 8.79
CA VAL A 44 -8.99 4.45 9.70
C VAL A 44 -8.84 5.96 9.58
N LYS A 45 -8.97 6.66 10.69
CA LYS A 45 -8.69 8.09 10.76
C LYS A 45 -7.24 8.32 11.16
N LEU A 46 -6.55 9.20 10.44
CA LEU A 46 -5.17 9.59 10.71
C LEU A 46 -5.06 11.12 10.60
N GLY A 47 -4.98 11.79 11.76
CA GLY A 47 -5.08 13.25 11.83
C GLY A 47 -6.41 13.76 11.27
N ASN A 48 -6.35 14.63 10.27
CA ASN A 48 -7.51 15.23 9.60
C ASN A 48 -7.95 14.46 8.34
N SER A 49 -7.37 13.30 8.07
CA SER A 49 -7.67 12.47 6.91
C SER A 49 -8.26 11.14 7.33
N GLU A 50 -9.24 10.65 6.58
CA GLU A 50 -9.78 9.31 6.73
C GLU A 50 -9.41 8.47 5.53
N PHE A 51 -9.13 7.20 5.78
CA PHE A 51 -8.75 6.21 4.79
C PHE A 51 -9.63 4.98 4.92
N ALA A 52 -9.88 4.30 3.81
CA ALA A 52 -10.56 3.02 3.76
C ALA A 52 -9.62 1.95 3.19
N THR A 53 -9.49 0.86 3.95
CA THR A 53 -8.91 -0.41 3.52
C THR A 53 -10.04 -1.35 3.12
N LYS A 54 -10.06 -1.78 1.86
CA LYS A 54 -11.10 -2.67 1.31
C LYS A 54 -10.49 -3.93 0.73
N ILE A 55 -11.12 -5.07 0.99
CA ILE A 55 -10.73 -6.34 0.34
C ILE A 55 -11.38 -6.38 -1.06
N ASP A 56 -10.55 -6.35 -2.09
CA ASP A 56 -10.99 -6.39 -3.50
C ASP A 56 -11.00 -7.81 -4.07
N GLY A 57 -10.14 -8.68 -3.57
CA GLY A 57 -10.03 -10.06 -4.04
C GLY A 57 -9.48 -10.99 -2.96
N SER A 58 -9.93 -12.24 -2.98
CA SER A 58 -9.49 -13.28 -2.05
C SER A 58 -9.30 -14.59 -2.80
N ALA A 59 -8.11 -15.18 -2.67
CA ALA A 59 -7.76 -16.49 -3.19
C ALA A 59 -7.03 -17.29 -2.10
N LYS A 60 -6.76 -18.57 -2.35
CA LYS A 60 -6.25 -19.51 -1.33
C LYS A 60 -5.01 -18.99 -0.56
N TYR A 61 -4.08 -18.34 -1.26
CA TYR A 61 -2.82 -17.86 -0.69
C TYR A 61 -2.58 -16.37 -0.89
N THR A 62 -3.51 -15.65 -1.52
CA THR A 62 -3.35 -14.23 -1.83
C THR A 62 -4.61 -13.44 -1.55
N MET A 63 -4.44 -12.21 -1.09
CA MET A 63 -5.50 -11.24 -0.89
C MET A 63 -5.13 -9.93 -1.56
N ASP A 64 -6.06 -9.39 -2.35
CA ASP A 64 -5.91 -8.08 -2.98
C ASP A 64 -6.74 -7.07 -2.21
N ILE A 65 -6.12 -5.94 -1.88
CA ILE A 65 -6.78 -4.85 -1.17
C ILE A 65 -6.55 -3.51 -1.87
N SER A 66 -7.47 -2.58 -1.64
CA SER A 66 -7.29 -1.18 -1.95
C SER A 66 -7.26 -0.34 -0.69
N ILE A 67 -6.36 0.65 -0.69
CA ILE A 67 -6.28 1.70 0.33
C ILE A 67 -6.65 3.00 -0.39
N LYS A 68 -7.71 3.67 0.08
CA LYS A 68 -8.19 4.92 -0.52
C LYS A 68 -8.31 5.99 0.55
N GLN A 69 -7.91 7.21 0.22
CA GLN A 69 -8.23 8.37 1.04
C GLN A 69 -9.68 8.81 0.79
N LEU A 70 -10.46 8.92 1.86
CA LEU A 70 -11.86 9.34 1.85
C LEU A 70 -11.98 10.86 2.06
N THR A 71 -11.24 11.40 3.03
CA THR A 71 -11.30 12.81 3.43
C THR A 71 -9.90 13.40 3.69
N GLY A 72 -9.82 14.71 3.91
CA GLY A 72 -8.54 15.41 4.16
C GLY A 72 -7.70 15.64 2.89
N MET A 73 -8.32 15.59 1.71
CA MET A 73 -7.67 15.89 0.44
C MET A 73 -7.46 17.40 0.27
N VAL A 74 -6.31 17.78 -0.29
CA VAL A 74 -6.06 19.15 -0.73
C VAL A 74 -6.75 19.37 -2.08
N LYS A 75 -7.49 20.48 -2.22
CA LYS A 75 -8.18 20.84 -3.46
C LYS A 75 -7.18 20.89 -4.62
N GLY A 76 -7.46 20.13 -5.68
CA GLY A 76 -6.60 20.04 -6.86
C GLY A 76 -5.59 18.88 -6.84
N ILE A 77 -5.51 18.11 -5.76
CA ILE A 77 -4.68 16.90 -5.67
C ILE A 77 -5.55 15.66 -5.72
N THR A 78 -5.14 14.67 -6.52
CA THR A 78 -5.80 13.36 -6.59
C THR A 78 -5.68 12.63 -5.24
N PRO A 79 -6.76 12.02 -4.73
CA PRO A 79 -6.69 11.27 -3.48
C PRO A 79 -5.68 10.12 -3.58
N LEU A 80 -5.09 9.76 -2.44
CA LEU A 80 -4.28 8.57 -2.35
C LEU A 80 -5.10 7.33 -2.72
N TYR A 81 -4.59 6.54 -3.66
CA TYR A 81 -5.13 5.23 -4.03
C TYR A 81 -3.98 4.24 -4.18
N LEU A 82 -3.95 3.21 -3.35
CA LEU A 82 -2.96 2.14 -3.43
C LEU A 82 -3.67 0.81 -3.68
N THR A 83 -3.12 -0.02 -4.56
CA THR A 83 -3.48 -1.43 -4.66
C THR A 83 -2.36 -2.24 -4.02
N VAL A 84 -2.70 -3.08 -3.04
CA VAL A 84 -1.73 -3.90 -2.31
C VAL A 84 -2.12 -5.36 -2.44
N ARG A 85 -1.15 -6.20 -2.76
CA ARG A 85 -1.31 -7.66 -2.75
C ARG A 85 -0.60 -8.23 -1.54
N MET A 86 -1.32 -9.04 -0.78
CA MET A 86 -0.79 -9.82 0.33
C MET A 86 -0.62 -11.27 -0.11
N TYR A 87 0.54 -11.85 0.20
CA TYR A 87 0.86 -13.26 0.01
C TYR A 87 0.93 -13.91 1.39
N HIS A 88 -0.01 -14.82 1.67
CA HIS A 88 -0.16 -15.42 3.00
C HIS A 88 0.86 -16.52 3.28
N ASP A 89 1.31 -17.22 2.24
CA ASP A 89 2.33 -18.26 2.28
C ASP A 89 3.72 -17.67 2.58
N ALA A 90 4.11 -16.63 1.82
CA ALA A 90 5.36 -15.92 2.00
C ALA A 90 5.31 -14.86 3.12
N LYS A 91 4.12 -14.55 3.65
CA LYS A 91 3.88 -13.51 4.68
C LYS A 91 4.45 -12.14 4.28
N VAL A 92 4.25 -11.76 3.03
CA VAL A 92 4.69 -10.47 2.47
C VAL A 92 3.53 -9.70 1.89
N ALA A 93 3.60 -8.37 1.92
CA ALA A 93 2.66 -7.49 1.26
C ALA A 93 3.41 -6.44 0.44
N GLU A 94 2.93 -6.19 -0.78
CA GLU A 94 3.52 -5.19 -1.66
C GLU A 94 2.50 -4.37 -2.43
N ILE A 95 2.86 -3.12 -2.73
CA ILE A 95 2.12 -2.32 -3.71
C ILE A 95 2.28 -2.96 -5.09
N VAL A 96 1.15 -3.17 -5.74
CA VAL A 96 1.05 -3.68 -7.11
C VAL A 96 0.28 -2.68 -7.96
N HIS A 97 0.44 -2.80 -9.29
CA HIS A 97 -0.45 -2.12 -10.21
C HIS A 97 -1.66 -3.01 -10.50
N HIS A 98 -2.86 -2.43 -10.61
CA HIS A 98 -4.08 -3.20 -10.89
C HIS A 98 -4.04 -3.85 -12.29
N ASP A 99 -3.50 -3.14 -13.28
CA ASP A 99 -3.19 -3.68 -14.60
C ASP A 99 -1.79 -4.32 -14.62
N TYR A 100 -1.75 -5.62 -14.88
CA TYR A 100 -0.53 -6.41 -14.98
C TYR A 100 0.46 -5.89 -16.03
N HIS A 101 -0.03 -5.34 -17.15
CA HIS A 101 0.82 -4.80 -18.22
C HIS A 101 1.57 -3.53 -17.77
N GLN A 102 1.01 -2.84 -16.77
CA GLN A 102 1.57 -1.65 -16.16
C GLN A 102 2.25 -1.95 -14.81
N ARG A 103 2.64 -3.22 -14.58
CA ARG A 103 3.36 -3.61 -13.35
C ARG A 103 4.60 -2.76 -13.13
N ILE A 104 4.78 -2.34 -11.88
CA ILE A 104 5.96 -1.60 -11.43
C ILE A 104 7.16 -2.55 -11.46
N LYS A 105 8.23 -2.16 -12.17
CA LYS A 105 9.43 -2.99 -12.30
C LYS A 105 10.35 -2.84 -11.07
N PRO A 106 11.03 -3.91 -10.64
CA PRO A 106 12.01 -3.85 -9.54
C PRO A 106 13.16 -2.85 -9.79
N SER A 107 13.53 -2.66 -11.06
CA SER A 107 14.46 -1.62 -11.46
C SER A 107 14.17 -1.13 -12.88
N TYR A 108 14.34 0.17 -13.09
CA TYR A 108 14.29 0.79 -14.42
C TYR A 108 15.68 1.23 -14.87
N GLY A 109 15.95 1.02 -16.16
CA GLY A 109 17.04 1.71 -16.85
C GLY A 109 16.79 3.21 -16.87
N TYR A 110 17.85 4.00 -16.91
CA TYR A 110 17.75 5.45 -16.97
C TYR A 110 18.72 6.02 -18.01
N PRO A 111 18.30 7.01 -18.82
CA PRO A 111 16.95 7.59 -18.88
C PRO A 111 15.92 6.61 -19.46
N ASN A 112 14.65 6.69 -19.02
CA ASN A 112 13.55 5.94 -19.64
C ASN A 112 12.44 6.90 -20.11
N PRO A 113 11.70 6.57 -21.19
CA PRO A 113 10.74 7.49 -21.81
C PRO A 113 9.61 7.95 -20.88
N LYS A 114 9.30 7.15 -19.86
CA LYS A 114 8.24 7.43 -18.88
C LYS A 114 8.77 8.12 -17.62
N MET A 115 10.05 8.45 -17.57
CA MET A 115 10.73 9.11 -16.45
C MET A 115 10.56 8.41 -15.09
N HIS A 116 10.40 7.08 -15.07
CA HIS A 116 10.36 6.30 -13.83
C HIS A 116 11.69 6.38 -13.10
N GLN A 117 11.61 6.43 -11.77
CA GLN A 117 12.80 6.33 -10.91
C GLN A 117 13.40 4.92 -10.98
N LYS A 118 14.72 4.84 -10.77
CA LYS A 118 15.47 3.57 -10.90
C LYS A 118 15.01 2.49 -9.92
N ASP A 119 14.52 2.90 -8.74
CA ASP A 119 14.14 2.11 -7.57
C ASP A 119 12.66 2.31 -7.17
N GLU A 120 11.82 2.74 -8.11
CA GLU A 120 10.41 3.08 -7.89
C GLU A 120 9.63 2.00 -7.10
N LYS A 121 9.86 0.72 -7.39
CA LYS A 121 9.23 -0.39 -6.65
C LYS A 121 9.58 -0.39 -5.16
N TYR A 122 10.84 -0.11 -4.82
CA TYR A 122 11.27 -0.01 -3.43
C TYR A 122 10.62 1.20 -2.76
N GLN A 123 10.66 2.36 -3.41
CA GLN A 123 10.12 3.61 -2.87
C GLN A 123 8.62 3.52 -2.58
N LEU A 124 7.84 2.92 -3.48
CA LEU A 124 6.40 2.71 -3.26
C LEU A 124 6.15 1.80 -2.04
N ASN A 125 6.90 0.71 -1.89
CA ASN A 125 6.74 -0.19 -0.74
C ASN A 125 7.25 0.43 0.57
N ALA A 126 8.22 1.34 0.50
CA ALA A 126 8.67 2.12 1.65
C ALA A 126 7.61 3.15 2.06
N PHE A 127 6.96 3.79 1.10
CA PHE A 127 5.81 4.65 1.36
C PHE A 127 4.67 3.89 2.03
N LEU A 128 4.34 2.67 1.56
CA LEU A 128 3.35 1.81 2.22
C LEU A 128 3.76 1.51 3.67
N TYR A 129 5.04 1.21 3.90
CA TYR A 129 5.56 0.96 5.24
C TYR A 129 5.34 2.16 6.17
N ASP A 130 5.75 3.36 5.74
CA ASP A 130 5.63 4.58 6.54
C ASP A 130 4.16 4.91 6.83
N TRP A 131 3.29 4.75 5.83
CA TRP A 131 1.85 4.93 6.00
C TRP A 131 1.26 3.93 7.00
N LEU A 132 1.65 2.65 6.91
CA LEU A 132 1.21 1.61 7.84
C LEU A 132 1.72 1.85 9.26
N VAL A 133 2.96 2.32 9.43
CA VAL A 133 3.50 2.73 10.73
C VAL A 133 2.63 3.85 11.32
N ALA A 134 2.39 4.92 10.55
CA ALA A 134 1.59 6.05 11.00
C ALA A 134 0.15 5.62 11.38
N CYS A 135 -0.48 4.74 10.60
CA CYS A 135 -1.80 4.22 10.93
C CYS A 135 -1.81 3.34 12.18
N VAL A 136 -0.76 2.54 12.43
CA VAL A 136 -0.70 1.69 13.62
C VAL A 136 -0.39 2.50 14.88
N GLU A 137 0.44 3.54 14.78
CA GLU A 137 0.88 4.34 15.94
C GLU A 137 -0.08 5.47 16.29
N HIS A 138 -0.74 6.07 15.30
CA HIS A 138 -1.57 7.27 15.47
C HIS A 138 -2.98 7.13 14.89
N GLY A 139 -3.29 6.02 14.22
CA GLY A 139 -4.59 5.80 13.62
C GLY A 139 -5.67 5.53 14.67
N GLN A 140 -6.87 6.04 14.40
CA GLN A 140 -8.05 5.86 15.21
C GLN A 140 -9.08 5.05 14.43
N ALA A 141 -9.74 4.11 15.11
CA ALA A 141 -10.85 3.36 14.53
C ALA A 141 -12.11 4.24 14.53
N THR A 142 -12.85 4.24 13.41
CA THR A 142 -14.19 4.83 13.37
C THR A 142 -15.14 3.90 14.15
N LEU A 143 -15.52 4.30 15.36
CA LEU A 143 -16.46 3.52 16.16
C LEU A 143 -17.90 3.89 15.76
N ASN A 144 -18.58 2.99 15.07
CA ASN A 144 -20.02 3.10 14.87
C ASN A 144 -20.69 2.60 16.15
N TRP A 145 -20.90 3.49 17.11
CA TRP A 145 -21.69 3.16 18.30
C TRP A 145 -23.16 3.09 17.85
N ASP A 146 -23.65 1.87 17.70
CA ASP A 146 -25.02 1.61 17.29
C ASP A 146 -25.97 2.04 18.43
N VAL A 147 -26.43 3.29 18.37
CA VAL A 147 -27.37 3.90 19.32
C VAL A 147 -28.75 3.21 19.34
N ASN A 148 -29.03 2.30 18.39
CA ASN A 148 -30.37 1.77 18.15
C ASN A 148 -30.57 0.29 18.52
N ASN A 149 -29.64 -0.36 19.22
CA ASN A 149 -29.83 -1.74 19.71
C ASN A 149 -30.64 -1.86 21.01
N GLY A 150 -31.64 -0.98 21.23
CA GLY A 150 -32.76 -1.23 22.14
C GLY A 150 -32.44 -1.65 23.58
N LEU A 151 -31.25 -1.34 24.10
CA LEU A 151 -30.88 -1.58 25.49
C LEU A 151 -31.11 -0.31 26.32
N VAL A 152 -32.37 0.11 26.41
CA VAL A 152 -32.96 0.83 27.55
C VAL A 152 -34.39 0.33 27.73
#